data_AF-A0A7S0P1X1-F1
#
_entry.id   AF-A0A7S0P1X1-F1
#
_cell.length_a   1.000
_cell.length_b   1.000
_cell.length_c   1.000
_cell.angle_alpha   90.00
_cell.angle_beta   90.00
_cell.angle_gamma   90.00
#
_symmetry.space_group_name_H-M   'P 1'
#
loop_
_entity.id
_entity.type
_entity.pdbx_description
1 polymer ?
#
loop_
_entity_poly.entity_id
_entity_poly.type
_entity_poly.pdbx_seq_one_letter_code
_entity_poly.pdbx_strand_id
1 'polypeptide(L)'
;VDARGQMASEPPMAELRGLLEAAEQLHMLESAQAAELSKRCAAASKWAQRANNALRRRSHLALLEELSAHAAALGVEVEQLGAVQARIDAALHWSAKAKEALFGATPST
;
A
#
# COMPACT_ATOMS: atom_id res chain seq x y z
N VAL A 1 32.17 -0.61 10.95
CA VAL A 1 30.83 -1.15 11.31
C VAL A 1 29.96 0.03 11.66
N ASP A 2 29.32 0.63 10.66
CA ASP A 2 28.46 1.79 10.86
C ASP A 2 27.13 1.34 11.48
N ALA A 3 26.82 1.86 12.66
CA ALA A 3 25.72 1.46 13.52
C ALA A 3 24.34 1.98 13.07
N ARG A 4 24.09 2.00 11.76
CA ARG A 4 22.77 2.32 11.17
C ARG A 4 22.34 1.33 10.10
N GLY A 5 22.72 0.06 10.29
CA GLY A 5 22.12 -1.09 9.60
C GLY A 5 20.66 -1.35 10.02
N GLN A 6 19.86 -0.30 10.22
CA GLN A 6 18.41 -0.44 10.18
C GLN A 6 18.07 -0.51 8.70
N MET A 7 17.71 -1.71 8.24
CA MET A 7 16.89 -1.84 7.05
C MET A 7 15.80 -0.78 7.18
N ALA A 8 15.81 0.21 6.29
CA ALA A 8 14.88 1.33 6.35
C ALA A 8 13.49 0.79 6.02
N SER A 9 12.85 0.17 7.02
CA SER A 9 11.45 -0.14 6.99
C SER A 9 10.73 1.19 6.87
N GLU A 10 9.84 1.30 5.88
CA GLU A 10 9.01 2.48 5.75
C GLU A 10 8.26 2.68 7.08
N PRO A 11 8.24 3.91 7.62
CA PRO A 11 7.59 4.15 8.90
C PRO A 11 6.08 3.91 8.76
N PRO A 12 5.42 3.31 9.77
CA PRO A 12 3.98 3.17 9.77
C PRO A 12 3.31 4.54 9.82
N MET A 13 2.14 4.65 9.18
CA MET A 13 1.38 5.91 9.16
C MET A 13 1.09 6.46 10.57
N ALA A 14 0.94 5.59 11.58
CA ALA A 14 0.73 5.99 12.97
C ALA A 14 1.91 6.79 13.55
N GLU A 15 3.16 6.39 13.23
CA GLU A 15 4.35 7.10 13.68
C GLU A 15 4.44 8.49 13.03
N LEU A 16 4.15 8.61 11.73
CA LEU A 16 4.15 9.91 11.05
C LEU A 16 3.09 10.87 11.63
N ARG A 17 1.93 10.35 12.03
CA ARG A 17 0.90 11.14 12.72
C ARG A 17 1.38 11.60 14.10
N GLY A 18 2.02 10.72 14.87
CA GLY A 18 2.60 11.09 16.17
C GLY A 18 3.67 12.17 16.05
N LEU A 19 4.53 12.10 15.02
CA LEU A 19 5.52 13.15 14.74
C LEU A 19 4.87 14.49 14.33
N LEU A 20 3.77 14.44 13.58
CA LEU A 20 3.03 15.65 13.20
C LEU A 20 2.37 16.31 14.43
N GLU A 21 1.77 15.50 15.30
CA GLU A 21 1.16 15.96 16.55
C GLU A 21 2.21 16.54 17.50
N ALA A 22 3.38 15.93 17.62
CA ALA A 22 4.50 16.50 18.36
C ALA A 22 4.97 17.84 17.76
N ALA A 23 5.02 17.96 16.42
CA ALA A 23 5.35 19.21 15.76
C ALA A 23 4.30 20.31 16.04
N GLU A 24 3.02 19.95 16.13
CA GLU A 24 1.95 20.87 16.53
C GLU A 24 2.11 21.35 17.97
N GLN A 25 2.35 20.44 18.91
CA GLN A 25 2.57 20.76 20.33
C GLN A 25 3.79 21.66 20.55
N LEU A 26 4.81 21.55 19.68
CA LEU A 26 6.01 22.37 19.73
C LEU A 26 5.92 23.64 18.86
N HIS A 27 4.77 23.94 18.26
CA HIS A 27 4.57 25.06 17.33
C HIS A 27 5.54 25.07 16.13
N MET A 28 5.96 23.88 15.67
CA MET A 28 6.90 23.67 14.57
C MET A 28 6.22 23.32 13.24
N LEU A 29 4.91 23.52 13.11
CA LEU A 29 4.15 23.18 11.90
C LEU A 29 4.60 23.94 10.65
N GLU A 30 5.20 25.12 10.80
CA GLU A 30 5.75 25.91 9.69
C GLU A 30 7.11 25.40 9.20
N SER A 31 7.71 24.42 9.90
CA SER A 31 8.96 23.82 9.46
C SER A 31 8.78 23.02 8.16
N ALA A 32 9.83 23.01 7.33
CA ALA A 32 9.84 22.24 6.09
C ALA A 32 9.60 20.73 6.35
N GLN A 33 10.09 20.22 7.48
CA GLN A 33 9.91 18.83 7.90
C GLN A 33 8.45 18.53 8.25
N ALA A 34 7.79 19.40 9.01
CA ALA A 34 6.36 19.24 9.33
C ALA A 34 5.49 19.33 8.07
N ALA A 35 5.81 20.23 7.14
CA ALA A 35 5.11 20.34 5.85
C ALA A 35 5.26 19.06 5.01
N GLU A 36 6.46 18.47 4.97
CA GLU A 36 6.71 17.21 4.25
C GLU A 36 6.01 16.02 4.91
N LEU A 37 6.05 15.92 6.24
CA LEU A 37 5.29 14.92 7.00
C LEU A 37 3.78 15.02 6.73
N SER A 38 3.24 16.24 6.73
CA SER A 38 1.82 16.50 6.44
C SER A 38 1.43 16.02 5.04
N LYS A 39 2.26 16.33 4.03
CA LYS A 39 2.03 15.86 2.65
C LYS A 39 2.01 14.35 2.55
N ARG A 40 2.96 13.66 3.19
CA ARG A 40 3.02 12.19 3.20
C ARG A 40 1.81 11.58 3.91
N CYS A 41 1.44 12.10 5.07
CA CYS A 41 0.23 11.68 5.79
C CYS A 41 -1.04 11.86 4.94
N ALA A 42 -1.17 12.97 4.23
CA ALA A 42 -2.30 13.24 3.35
C ALA A 42 -2.33 12.29 2.14
N ALA A 43 -1.19 12.04 1.51
CA ALA A 43 -1.06 11.11 0.40
C ALA A 43 -1.42 9.68 0.82
N ALA A 44 -0.85 9.20 1.93
CA ALA A 44 -1.15 7.88 2.49
C ALA A 44 -2.63 7.73 2.87
N SER A 45 -3.23 8.77 3.47
CA SER A 45 -4.66 8.74 3.84
C SER A 45 -5.57 8.69 2.61
N LYS A 46 -5.28 9.46 1.56
CA LYS A 46 -6.02 9.41 0.29
C LYS A 46 -5.88 8.04 -0.38
N TRP A 47 -4.67 7.49 -0.39
CA TRP A 47 -4.42 6.16 -0.92
C TRP A 47 -5.21 5.10 -0.15
N ALA A 48 -5.19 5.13 1.19
CA ALA A 48 -5.92 4.18 2.04
C ALA A 48 -7.44 4.25 1.79
N GLN A 49 -8.00 5.45 1.61
CA GLN A 49 -9.40 5.61 1.22
C GLN A 49 -9.69 4.98 -0.15
N ARG A 50 -8.82 5.21 -1.15
CA ARG A 50 -8.96 4.65 -2.50
C ARG A 50 -8.87 3.11 -2.46
N ALA A 51 -7.93 2.56 -1.70
CA ALA A 51 -7.77 1.13 -1.49
C ALA A 51 -9.01 0.52 -0.83
N ASN A 52 -9.51 1.10 0.26
CA ASN A 52 -10.74 0.63 0.92
C ASN A 52 -11.96 0.62 -0.01
N ASN A 53 -12.12 1.67 -0.83
CA ASN A 53 -13.19 1.72 -1.81
C ASN A 53 -13.05 0.62 -2.87
N ALA A 54 -11.83 0.38 -3.37
CA ALA A 54 -11.57 -0.68 -4.33
C ALA A 54 -11.86 -2.07 -3.72
N LEU A 55 -11.40 -2.31 -2.49
CA LEU A 55 -11.64 -3.53 -1.73
C LEU A 55 -13.14 -3.82 -1.56
N ARG A 56 -13.92 -2.83 -1.15
CA ARG A 56 -15.38 -2.96 -0.97
C ARG A 56 -16.14 -3.20 -2.27
N ARG A 57 -15.78 -2.52 -3.36
CA ARG A 57 -16.55 -2.55 -4.62
C ARG A 57 -16.24 -3.73 -5.55
N ARG A 58 -15.42 -4.70 -5.11
CA ARG A 58 -14.93 -5.81 -5.96
C ARG A 58 -14.34 -5.30 -7.28
N SER A 59 -13.54 -4.25 -7.20
CA SER A 59 -12.88 -3.64 -8.35
C SER A 59 -12.04 -4.64 -9.16
N HIS A 60 -11.87 -4.33 -10.45
CA HIS A 60 -11.07 -5.13 -11.38
C HIS A 60 -9.59 -5.19 -10.96
N LEU A 61 -8.92 -6.28 -11.37
CA LEU A 61 -7.51 -6.57 -11.06
C LEU A 61 -6.57 -5.40 -11.42
N ALA A 62 -6.74 -4.81 -12.61
CA ALA A 62 -5.91 -3.70 -13.07
C ALA A 62 -5.89 -2.50 -12.10
N LEU A 63 -7.02 -2.20 -11.45
CA LEU A 63 -7.08 -1.12 -10.45
C LEU A 63 -6.34 -1.49 -9.16
N LEU A 64 -6.35 -2.77 -8.77
CA LEU A 64 -5.61 -3.24 -7.60
C LEU A 64 -4.10 -3.21 -7.86
N GLU A 65 -3.67 -3.59 -9.07
CA GLU A 65 -2.27 -3.50 -9.50
C GLU A 65 -1.78 -2.05 -9.54
N GLU A 66 -2.59 -1.12 -10.06
CA GLU A 66 -2.29 0.32 -10.02
C GLU A 66 -2.12 0.82 -8.58
N LEU A 67 -3.01 0.40 -7.68
CA LEU A 67 -2.93 0.77 -6.26
C LEU A 67 -1.67 0.22 -5.59
N SER A 68 -1.27 -1.02 -5.91
CA SER A 68 -0.06 -1.64 -5.38
C SER A 68 1.20 -0.89 -5.87
N ALA A 69 1.27 -0.56 -7.16
CA ALA A 69 2.36 0.24 -7.72
C ALA A 69 2.45 1.65 -7.09
N HIS A 70 1.30 2.30 -6.86
CA HIS A 70 1.24 3.60 -6.20
C HIS A 70 1.69 3.53 -4.74
N ALA A 71 1.47 2.42 -4.04
CA ALA A 71 1.85 2.28 -2.64
C ALA A 71 3.37 2.36 -2.44
N ALA A 72 4.14 1.74 -3.35
CA ALA A 72 5.61 1.79 -3.32
C ALA A 72 6.18 3.22 -3.44
N ALA A 73 5.43 4.15 -4.03
CA ALA A 73 5.84 5.56 -4.15
C ALA A 73 5.47 6.41 -2.93
N LEU A 74 4.69 5.89 -1.97
CA LEU A 74 4.28 6.64 -0.78
C LEU A 74 5.42 6.75 0.25
N GLY A 75 6.31 5.76 0.32
CA GLY A 75 7.39 5.72 1.32
C GLY A 75 6.87 5.66 2.76
N VAL A 76 5.69 5.06 2.96
CA VAL A 76 4.98 4.94 4.23
C VAL A 76 4.24 3.61 4.23
N GLU A 77 4.35 2.86 5.32
CA GLU A 77 3.59 1.62 5.48
C GLU A 77 2.11 1.92 5.73
N VAL A 78 1.25 1.30 4.93
CA VAL A 78 -0.23 1.41 5.01
C VAL A 78 -0.84 0.02 5.11
N GLU A 79 -1.64 -0.21 6.16
CA GLU A 79 -2.25 -1.51 6.49
C GLU A 79 -3.05 -2.13 5.32
N GLN A 80 -3.70 -1.30 4.50
CA GLN A 80 -4.54 -1.77 3.40
C GLN A 80 -3.72 -2.42 2.27
N LEU A 81 -2.40 -2.20 2.21
CA LEU A 81 -1.53 -2.78 1.18
C LEU A 81 -1.54 -4.31 1.21
N GLY A 82 -1.48 -4.91 2.40
CA GLY A 82 -1.55 -6.37 2.55
C GLY A 82 -2.86 -6.94 2.00
N ALA A 83 -3.98 -6.27 2.26
CA ALA A 83 -5.29 -6.70 1.75
C ALA A 83 -5.43 -6.51 0.23
N VAL A 84 -4.84 -5.44 -0.34
CA VAL A 84 -4.78 -5.24 -1.79
C VAL A 84 -3.96 -6.35 -2.44
N GLN A 85 -2.77 -6.65 -1.90
CA GLN A 85 -1.88 -7.67 -2.45
C GLN A 85 -2.50 -9.07 -2.39
N ALA A 86 -3.08 -9.44 -1.25
CA ALA A 86 -3.77 -10.72 -1.10
C ALA A 86 -4.88 -10.92 -2.15
N ARG A 87 -5.56 -9.84 -2.56
CA ARG A 87 -6.61 -9.94 -3.58
C ARG A 87 -6.07 -10.00 -5.00
N ILE A 88 -4.94 -9.36 -5.28
CA ILE A 88 -4.19 -9.53 -6.53
C ILE A 88 -3.78 -11.00 -6.66
N ASP A 89 -3.15 -11.55 -5.63
CA ASP A 89 -2.67 -12.94 -5.62
C ASP A 89 -3.81 -13.94 -5.82
N ALA A 90 -4.94 -13.72 -5.14
CA ALA A 90 -6.13 -14.55 -5.32
C ALA A 90 -6.69 -14.51 -6.75
N ALA A 91 -6.69 -13.33 -7.39
CA ALA A 91 -7.16 -13.16 -8.76
C ALA A 91 -6.23 -13.84 -9.78
N LEU A 92 -4.91 -13.73 -9.58
CA LEU A 92 -3.91 -14.39 -10.40
C LEU A 92 -3.99 -15.91 -10.28
N HIS A 93 -4.13 -16.42 -9.06
CA HIS A 93 -4.29 -17.85 -8.79
C HIS A 93 -5.55 -18.42 -9.44
N TRP A 94 -6.67 -17.71 -9.34
CA TRP A 94 -7.90 -18.11 -10.02
C TRP A 94 -7.72 -18.13 -11.55
N SER A 95 -7.09 -17.10 -12.12
CA SER A 95 -6.82 -17.02 -13.56
C SER A 95 -5.94 -18.18 -14.05
N ALA A 96 -4.91 -18.55 -13.29
CA ALA A 96 -4.08 -19.71 -13.59
C ALA A 96 -4.90 -21.01 -13.61
N LYS A 97 -5.69 -21.27 -12.55
CA LYS A 97 -6.57 -22.44 -12.48
C LYS A 97 -7.62 -22.48 -13.59
N ALA A 98 -8.19 -21.34 -13.96
CA ALA A 98 -9.16 -21.27 -15.05
C ALA A 98 -8.51 -21.62 -16.39
N LYS A 99 -7.29 -21.14 -16.65
CA LYS A 99 -6.52 -21.52 -17.84
C LYS A 99 -6.19 -23.01 -17.86
N GLU A 100 -5.74 -23.57 -16.73
CA GLU A 100 -5.50 -25.02 -16.60
C GLU A 100 -6.76 -25.84 -16.89
N ALA A 101 -7.92 -25.43 -16.39
CA ALA A 101 -9.18 -26.12 -16.66
C ALA A 101 -9.61 -26.03 -18.13
N LEU A 102 -9.39 -24.88 -18.78
CA LEU A 102 -9.78 -24.65 -20.18
C LEU A 102 -8.84 -25.31 -21.19
N PHE A 103 -7.54 -25.36 -20.90
CA PHE A 103 -6.50 -25.77 -21.86
C PHE A 103 -5.68 -26.99 -21.42
N GLY A 104 -5.72 -27.35 -20.14
CA GLY A 104 -5.07 -28.54 -19.58
C GLY A 104 -5.94 -29.80 -19.57
N ALA A 105 -7.22 -29.68 -19.93
CA ALA A 105 -8.12 -30.80 -20.19
C ALA A 105 -8.01 -31.27 -21.65
N THR A 106 -6.81 -31.64 -22.10
CA THR A 106 -6.67 -32.58 -23.22
C THR A 106 -6.52 -33.98 -22.62
N PRO A 107 -7.58 -34.81 -22.58
CA PRO A 107 -7.39 -36.23 -22.37
C PRO A 107 -6.60 -36.76 -23.57
N SER A 108 -5.30 -36.98 -23.39
CA SER A 108 -4.52 -37.82 -24.29
C SER A 108 -5.18 -39.20 -24.30
N THR A 109 -5.84 -39.49 -25.42
CA THR A 109 -6.34 -40.82 -25.79
C THR A 109 -5.24 -41.53 -26.56
#